data_AF-A0A2H1WUH6-F1
#
_entry.id   AF-A0A2H1WUH6-F1
#
_cell.length_a   1.000
_cell.length_b   1.000
_cell.length_c   1.000
_cell.angle_alpha   90.00
_cell.angle_beta   90.00
_cell.angle_gamma   90.00
#
_symmetry.space_group_name_H-M   'P 1'
#
loop_
_entity.id
_entity.type
_entity.pdbx_description
1 polymer ?
#
loop_
_entity_poly.entity_id
_entity_poly.type
_entity_poly.pdbx_seq_one_letter_code
_entity_poly.pdbx_strand_id
1 'polypeptide(L)'
;VVVGAAVGLLHVLNCNPKVKADLVPGDMVVNACIATAWKTAKEYPSNHEDAPPPDLTPPVYNYVSSEQRPLTWGELKITKSIIIKSI
;
A
#
# COMPACT_ATOMS: atom_id res chain seq x y z
N VAL A 1 15.97 2.76 -15.97
CA VAL A 1 16.09 1.32 -16.31
C VAL A 1 16.82 0.54 -15.22
N VAL A 2 18.00 0.97 -14.77
CA VAL A 2 18.84 0.23 -13.78
C VAL A 2 18.16 0.08 -12.41
N VAL A 3 17.51 1.12 -11.89
CA VAL A 3 16.81 1.08 -10.59
C VAL A 3 15.62 0.09 -10.61
N GLY A 4 14.89 0.01 -11.73
CA GLY A 4 13.79 -0.95 -11.88
C GLY A 4 14.25 -2.40 -12.03
N ALA A 5 15.50 -2.63 -12.47
CA ALA A 5 16.09 -3.96 -12.58
C ALA A 5 16.56 -4.45 -11.20
N ALA A 6 17.25 -3.57 -10.45
CA ALA A 6 17.80 -3.88 -9.13
C ALA A 6 16.71 -4.18 -8.08
N VAL A 7 15.55 -3.52 -8.18
CA VAL A 7 14.40 -3.72 -7.28
C VAL A 7 13.52 -4.92 -7.73
N GLY A 8 13.85 -5.59 -8.84
CA GLY A 8 13.05 -6.70 -9.37
C GLY A 8 11.74 -6.29 -10.05
N LEU A 9 11.47 -4.98 -10.15
CA LEU A 9 10.26 -4.43 -10.78
C LEU A 9 10.13 -4.89 -12.25
N LEU A 10 11.25 -5.04 -12.96
CA LEU A 10 11.28 -5.56 -14.33
C LEU A 10 10.76 -7.01 -14.45
N HIS A 11 10.96 -7.85 -13.43
CA HIS A 11 10.43 -9.23 -13.42
C HIS A 11 8.90 -9.23 -13.26
N VAL A 12 8.39 -8.38 -12.35
CA VAL A 12 6.95 -8.23 -12.09
C VAL A 12 6.23 -7.58 -13.29
N LEU A 13 6.91 -6.71 -14.04
CA LEU A 13 6.37 -6.16 -15.27
C LEU A 13 6.25 -7.18 -16.41
N ASN A 14 6.87 -8.37 -16.32
CA ASN A 14 6.62 -9.45 -17.28
C ASN A 14 5.43 -10.35 -16.89
N CYS A 15 4.68 -9.98 -15.85
CA CYS A 15 3.48 -10.70 -15.44
C CYS A 15 2.35 -10.60 -16.47
N ASN A 16 1.45 -11.59 -16.40
CA ASN A 16 0.25 -11.71 -17.22
C ASN A 16 -0.57 -10.40 -17.15
N PRO A 17 -0.76 -9.69 -18.27
CA PRO A 17 -1.39 -8.38 -18.30
C PRO A 17 -2.86 -8.39 -17.87
N LYS A 18 -3.52 -9.56 -17.84
CA LYS A 18 -4.93 -9.71 -17.43
C LYS A 18 -5.11 -9.84 -15.91
N VAL A 19 -4.02 -10.00 -15.16
CA VAL A 19 -4.08 -10.15 -13.69
C VAL A 19 -4.26 -8.77 -13.04
N LYS A 20 -5.03 -8.72 -11.95
CA LYS A 20 -5.21 -7.52 -11.13
C LYS A 20 -3.86 -7.11 -10.52
N ALA A 21 -3.53 -5.83 -10.64
CA ALA A 21 -2.38 -5.20 -10.05
C ALA A 21 -2.81 -4.54 -8.74
N ASP A 22 -2.51 -5.20 -7.61
CA ASP A 22 -2.71 -4.64 -6.28
C ASP A 22 -1.56 -3.67 -5.97
N LEU A 23 -1.75 -2.41 -6.35
CA LEU A 23 -0.75 -1.36 -6.25
C LEU A 23 -1.28 -0.23 -5.38
N VAL A 24 -0.50 0.13 -4.37
CA VAL A 24 -0.78 1.26 -3.48
C VAL A 24 0.31 2.33 -3.61
N PRO A 25 -0.06 3.63 -3.64
CA PRO A 25 0.92 4.70 -3.60
C PRO A 25 1.72 4.69 -2.28
N GLY A 26 3.05 4.76 -2.35
CA GLY A 26 3.91 4.62 -1.17
C GLY A 26 3.75 5.75 -0.15
N ASP A 27 3.46 6.96 -0.61
CA ASP A 27 3.11 8.12 0.20
C ASP A 27 1.83 7.90 1.02
N MET A 28 0.83 7.23 0.46
CA MET A 28 -0.38 6.87 1.20
C MET A 28 -0.12 5.77 2.25
N VAL A 29 0.78 4.81 1.96
CA VAL A 29 1.20 3.78 2.94
C VAL A 29 1.84 4.46 4.15
N VAL A 30 2.76 5.41 3.93
CA VAL A 30 3.43 6.14 5.01
C VAL A 30 2.41 6.91 5.87
N ASN A 31 1.48 7.63 5.23
CA ASN A 31 0.42 8.35 5.93
C ASN A 31 -0.48 7.41 6.74
N ALA A 32 -0.83 6.25 6.18
CA ALA A 32 -1.62 5.24 6.87
C ALA A 32 -0.88 4.69 8.10
N CYS A 33 0.43 4.39 8.00
CA CYS A 33 1.24 3.94 9.13
C CYS A 33 1.30 4.95 10.28
N ILE A 34 1.45 6.24 9.97
CA ILE A 34 1.48 7.30 10.99
C ILE A 34 0.09 7.41 11.66
N ALA A 35 -0.98 7.40 10.86
CA ALA A 35 -2.34 7.50 11.36
C ALA A 35 -2.73 6.30 12.25
N THR A 36 -2.36 5.07 11.87
CA THR A 36 -2.62 3.88 12.68
C THR A 36 -1.81 3.89 13.97
N ALA A 37 -0.53 4.28 13.94
CA ALA A 37 0.29 4.41 15.14
C ALA A 37 -0.30 5.42 16.14
N TRP A 38 -0.73 6.60 15.66
CA TRP A 38 -1.38 7.59 16.50
C TRP A 38 -2.70 7.08 17.09
N LYS A 39 -3.53 6.42 16.27
CA LYS A 39 -4.80 5.83 16.69
C LYS A 39 -4.58 4.78 17.77
N THR A 40 -3.65 3.86 17.56
CA THR A 40 -3.30 2.82 18.54
C THR A 40 -2.77 3.43 19.84
N ALA A 41 -1.91 4.45 19.78
CA ALA A 41 -1.40 5.12 20.98
C ALA A 41 -2.52 5.81 21.79
N LYS A 42 -3.54 6.33 21.10
CA LYS A 42 -4.70 6.98 21.73
C LYS A 42 -5.70 5.97 22.31
N GLU A 43 -5.95 4.87 21.60
CA GLU A 43 -6.96 3.86 21.97
C GLU A 43 -6.40 2.82 22.94
N TYR A 44 -5.09 2.60 22.99
CA TYR A 44 -4.42 1.61 23.86
C TYR A 44 -3.31 2.25 24.70
N PRO A 45 -3.61 3.23 25.56
CA PRO A 45 -2.61 3.82 26.44
C PRO A 45 -2.20 2.82 27.53
N SER A 46 -0.90 2.59 27.72
CA SER A 46 -0.41 1.55 28.65
C SER A 46 -0.57 1.89 30.15
N ASN A 47 -0.94 3.12 30.51
CA ASN A 47 -0.88 3.64 31.90
C ASN A 47 -1.98 4.68 32.24
N HIS A 48 -3.15 4.64 31.59
CA HIS A 48 -4.27 5.56 31.89
C HIS A 48 -5.46 4.81 32.52
N GLU A 49 -6.25 5.50 33.36
CA GLU A 49 -7.52 4.99 33.92
C GLU A 49 -8.50 4.53 32.82
N ASP A 50 -8.41 5.14 31.63
CA ASP A 50 -9.23 4.83 30.44
C ASP A 50 -8.61 3.75 29.52
N ALA A 51 -7.54 3.08 29.96
CA ALA A 51 -6.90 2.03 29.17
C ALA A 51 -7.88 0.86 28.93
N PRO A 52 -7.92 0.28 27.71
CA PRO A 52 -8.67 -0.94 27.47
C PRO A 52 -8.25 -2.06 28.42
N PRO A 53 -9.13 -3.05 28.68
CA PRO A 53 -8.77 -4.22 29.46
C PRO A 53 -7.44 -4.80 28.95
N PRO A 54 -6.53 -5.25 29.84
CA PRO A 54 -5.21 -5.76 29.45
C PRO A 54 -5.26 -6.96 28.48
N ASP A 55 -6.41 -7.62 28.36
CA ASP A 55 -6.67 -8.72 27.42
C ASP A 55 -7.06 -8.24 26.00
N LEU A 56 -7.36 -6.95 25.81
CA LEU A 56 -7.69 -6.38 24.50
C LEU A 56 -6.39 -6.04 23.75
N THR A 57 -6.10 -6.83 22.73
CA THR A 57 -4.94 -6.59 21.86
C THR A 57 -5.19 -5.46 20.87
N PRO A 58 -4.16 -4.67 20.49
CA PRO A 58 -4.26 -3.71 19.41
C PRO A 58 -4.68 -4.37 18.09
N PRO A 59 -5.51 -3.72 17.27
CA PRO A 59 -5.95 -4.26 15.99
C PRO A 59 -4.79 -4.35 14.98
N VAL A 60 -4.79 -5.42 14.18
CA VAL A 60 -3.86 -5.60 13.06
C VAL A 60 -4.51 -5.05 11.79
N TYR A 61 -3.86 -4.08 11.14
CA TYR A 61 -4.36 -3.44 9.92
C TYR A 61 -3.70 -4.03 8.67
N ASN A 62 -4.51 -4.43 7.69
CA ASN A 62 -4.04 -4.73 6.34
C ASN A 62 -4.26 -3.53 5.43
N TYR A 63 -3.21 -3.06 4.76
CA TYR A 63 -3.28 -1.94 3.83
C TYR A 63 -3.18 -2.45 2.39
N VAL A 64 -4.32 -2.49 1.71
CA VAL A 64 -4.46 -3.03 0.35
C VAL A 64 -5.03 -1.99 -0.59
N SER A 65 -4.82 -2.16 -1.90
CA SER A 65 -5.54 -1.32 -2.86
C SER A 65 -7.04 -1.64 -2.80
N SER A 66 -7.86 -0.61 -3.03
CA SER A 66 -9.31 -0.77 -2.98
C SER A 66 -9.79 -1.68 -4.10
N GLU A 67 -10.83 -2.50 -3.83
CA GLU A 67 -11.53 -3.26 -4.86
C GLU A 67 -12.33 -2.36 -5.83
N GLN A 68 -12.47 -1.07 -5.51
CA GLN A 68 -13.13 -0.09 -6.35
C GLN A 68 -12.18 0.35 -7.48
N ARG A 69 -12.41 -0.22 -8.68
CA ARG A 69 -11.61 -0.08 -9.91
C ARG A 69 -10.25 -0.78 -9.83
N PRO A 70 -10.24 -2.14 -9.84
CA PRO A 70 -9.00 -2.89 -9.89
C PRO A 70 -8.28 -2.59 -11.21
N LEU A 71 -7.07 -2.06 -11.11
CA LEU A 71 -6.18 -1.89 -12.27
C LEU A 71 -5.60 -3.25 -12.65
N THR A 72 -5.43 -3.49 -13.93
CA THR A 72 -4.69 -4.65 -14.45
C THR A 72 -3.25 -4.28 -14.76
N TRP A 73 -2.34 -5.26 -14.76
CA TRP A 73 -0.94 -5.04 -15.17
C TRP A 73 -0.82 -4.53 -16.62
N GLY A 74 -1.79 -4.86 -17.49
CA GLY A 74 -1.86 -4.33 -18.86
C GLY A 74 -2.13 -2.83 -18.91
N GLU A 75 -3.10 -2.34 -18.14
CA GLU A 75 -3.47 -0.91 -18.10
C GLU A 75 -2.34 -0.05 -17.52
N LEU A 76 -1.61 -0.57 -16.52
CA LEU A 76 -0.44 0.10 -15.97
C LEU A 76 0.67 0.29 -17.02
N LYS A 77 0.93 -0.72 -17.86
CA LYS A 77 1.95 -0.66 -18.93
C LYS A 77 1.59 0.38 -20.00
N ILE A 78 0.32 0.45 -20.39
CA ILE A 78 -0.18 1.39 -21.41
C ILE A 78 -0.11 2.83 -20.90
N THR A 79 -0.54 3.07 -19.65
CA THR A 79 -0.52 4.39 -19.02
C THR A 79 0.91 4.94 -18.91
N LYS A 80 1.89 4.09 -18.57
CA LYS A 80 3.32 4.50 -18.55
C LYS A 80 3.88 4.83 -19.94
N SER A 81 3.46 4.12 -20.99
CA SER A 81 3.89 4.40 -22.37
C SER A 81 3.44 5.79 -22.86
N ILE A 82 2.26 6.25 -22.42
CA ILE A 82 1.72 7.57 -22.78
C ILE A 82 2.45 8.67 -21.99
N ILE A 83 2.68 8.49 -20.69
CA ILE A 83 3.33 9.51 -19.86
C ILE A 83 4.80 9.70 -20.23
N ILE A 84 5.54 8.63 -20.57
CA ILE A 84 6.96 8.72 -20.96
C ILE A 84 7.14 9.30 -22.37
N LYS A 85 6.12 9.21 -23.24
CA LYS A 85 6.16 9.84 -24.58
C LYS A 85 5.76 11.31 -24.60
N SER A 86 5.18 11.81 -23.52
CA SER A 86 4.73 13.21 -23.38
C SER A 86 5.68 14.08 -22.56
N ILE A 87 6.86 13.55 -22.20
CA ILE A 87 8.00 14.25 -21.59
C ILE A 87 9.15 14.17 -22.59
#